data_AF-A0A6P1RML2-F1
#
_entry.id   AF-A0A6P1RML2-F1
#
_cell.length_a   1.000
_cell.length_b   1.000
_cell.length_c   1.000
_cell.angle_alpha   90.00
_cell.angle_beta   90.00
_cell.angle_gamma   90.00
#
_symmetry.space_group_name_H-M   'P 1'
#
loop_
_entity.id
_entity.type
_entity.pdbx_description
1 polymer ?
#
loop_
_entity_poly.entity_id
_entity_poly.type
_entity_poly.pdbx_seq_one_letter_code
_entity_poly.pdbx_strand_id
1 'polypeptide(L)'
;MSIFAHLGSRVIDLDGRRKVKIKRLSRGDLPDWVACASDLASLTVAEAKGCHDAGGPAAALARAWKQAARIDVTARGRKVTVKRIAVATRWGMAVSGPANAHLSVKDPVDEGEPIKPEEKDALFIGLLRLHIANLIRPLGHVELSDALKRMTHQPFANRLQADVQTARSLLDAAPVGDVEKASAISGLVGGIVTRAGPVNDADISGADQEALARLNLRPIFVGIDRDLIRAAIDAEPDAVRVRLTETAQPDDFARSDRAGGWIVPLGQERRIIRGT
;
A
#
# COMPACT_ATOMS: atom_id res chain seq x y z
N MET A 1 -5.20 7.89 -7.16
CA MET A 1 -4.88 6.49 -6.84
C MET A 1 -3.44 6.47 -6.37
N SER A 2 -3.16 5.92 -5.20
CA SER A 2 -1.84 6.05 -4.57
C SER A 2 -1.46 4.72 -3.93
N ILE A 3 -0.47 4.06 -4.49
CA ILE A 3 0.10 2.83 -3.92
C ILE A 3 1.07 3.24 -2.81
N PHE A 4 0.99 2.63 -1.63
CA PHE A 4 1.85 2.99 -0.50
C PHE A 4 2.89 1.89 -0.22
N ALA A 5 4.16 2.20 -0.40
CA ALA A 5 5.25 1.34 0.05
C ALA A 5 5.80 1.83 1.40
N HIS A 6 5.60 1.03 2.45
CA HIS A 6 6.22 1.26 3.76
C HIS A 6 7.72 0.94 3.70
N LEU A 7 8.55 1.87 4.17
CA LEU A 7 10.00 1.78 4.05
C LEU A 7 10.63 1.26 5.35
N GLY A 8 10.98 -0.02 5.40
CA GLY A 8 11.63 -0.64 6.57
C GLY A 8 13.15 -0.84 6.45
N SER A 9 13.68 -0.86 5.22
CA SER A 9 15.08 -1.25 4.95
C SER A 9 15.90 -0.12 4.33
N ARG A 10 17.23 -0.26 4.37
CA ARG A 10 18.18 0.70 3.74
C ARG A 10 18.08 0.69 2.21
N VAL A 11 17.81 -0.48 1.63
CA VAL A 11 17.61 -0.66 0.20
C VAL A 11 16.38 -1.54 0.03
N ILE A 12 15.48 -1.09 -0.81
CA ILE A 12 14.29 -1.83 -1.21
C ILE A 12 14.43 -2.06 -2.72
N ASP A 13 14.54 -3.31 -3.14
CA ASP A 13 14.48 -3.63 -4.56
C ASP A 13 13.02 -3.68 -5.00
N LEU A 14 12.74 -3.05 -6.13
CA LEU A 14 11.45 -3.08 -6.81
C LEU A 14 11.49 -4.04 -8.01
N ASP A 15 12.65 -4.11 -8.68
CA ASP A 15 12.95 -5.10 -9.72
C ASP A 15 14.46 -5.41 -9.73
N GLY A 16 14.82 -6.63 -9.36
CA GLY A 16 16.22 -7.09 -9.30
C GLY A 16 16.90 -7.17 -10.68
N ARG A 17 16.16 -7.49 -11.74
CA ARG A 17 16.68 -7.65 -13.11
C ARG A 17 17.03 -6.30 -13.73
N ARG A 18 16.15 -5.32 -13.57
CA ARG A 18 16.30 -3.94 -14.06
C ARG A 18 17.02 -3.04 -13.05
N LYS A 19 17.37 -3.57 -11.88
CA LYS A 19 18.04 -2.86 -10.79
C LYS A 19 17.26 -1.59 -10.40
N VAL A 20 15.94 -1.70 -10.33
CA VAL A 20 15.06 -0.64 -9.85
C VAL A 20 14.99 -0.74 -8.33
N LYS A 21 15.34 0.34 -7.63
CA LYS A 21 15.54 0.34 -6.18
C LYS A 21 15.11 1.66 -5.55
N ILE A 22 14.66 1.59 -4.30
CA ILE A 22 14.62 2.73 -3.38
C ILE A 22 15.85 2.63 -2.48
N LYS A 23 16.67 3.68 -2.44
CA LYS A 23 17.93 3.71 -1.70
C LYS A 23 17.89 4.78 -0.62
N ARG A 24 18.16 4.38 0.63
CA ARG A 24 18.42 5.31 1.74
C ARG A 24 19.83 5.89 1.60
N LEU A 25 19.90 7.21 1.45
CA LEU A 25 21.12 8.01 1.29
C LEU A 25 21.82 8.29 2.62
N SER A 26 21.07 8.42 3.72
CA SER A 26 21.61 8.74 5.05
C SER A 26 20.81 8.07 6.19
N ARG A 27 21.41 7.98 7.38
CA ARG A 27 20.77 7.37 8.56
C ARG A 27 19.61 8.23 9.10
N GLY A 28 18.70 7.59 9.83
CA GLY A 28 17.52 8.19 10.46
C GLY A 28 16.21 7.76 9.80
N ASP A 29 15.09 8.21 10.32
CA ASP A 29 13.74 7.92 9.83
C ASP A 29 13.63 8.06 8.30
N LEU A 30 12.95 7.10 7.70
CA LEU A 30 12.60 7.10 6.28
C LEU A 30 11.33 7.91 6.09
N PRO A 31 11.08 8.41 4.87
CA PRO A 31 9.80 9.02 4.60
C PRO A 31 8.67 8.01 4.78
N ASP A 32 7.51 8.52 5.17
CA ASP A 32 6.30 7.73 5.40
C ASP A 32 5.88 6.96 4.14
N TRP A 33 6.02 7.57 2.96
CA TRP A 33 5.48 7.01 1.71
C TRP A 33 6.41 7.15 0.50
N VAL A 34 6.46 6.07 -0.30
CA VAL A 34 6.74 6.15 -1.74
C VAL A 34 5.50 5.69 -2.48
N ALA A 35 4.97 6.57 -3.31
CA ALA A 35 3.70 6.38 -3.98
C ALA A 35 3.77 6.71 -5.46
N CYS A 36 2.86 6.15 -6.23
CA CYS A 36 2.73 6.46 -7.64
C CYS A 36 1.28 6.43 -8.10
N ALA A 37 1.01 7.18 -9.18
CA ALA A 37 -0.23 7.07 -9.94
C ALA A 37 -0.25 5.75 -10.72
N SER A 38 -1.45 5.21 -11.06
CA SER A 38 -1.60 3.95 -11.82
C SER A 38 -0.89 3.98 -13.18
N ASP A 39 -0.95 5.13 -13.84
CA ASP A 39 -0.30 5.40 -15.12
C ASP A 39 1.19 5.74 -14.97
N LEU A 40 1.72 5.76 -13.74
CA LEU A 40 3.04 6.30 -13.41
C LEU A 40 3.32 7.70 -14.00
N ALA A 41 2.29 8.52 -14.21
CA ALA A 41 2.49 9.92 -14.57
C ALA A 41 3.27 10.65 -13.48
N SER A 42 3.21 10.16 -12.23
CA SER A 42 4.02 10.66 -11.13
C SER A 42 4.49 9.53 -10.20
N LEU A 43 5.77 9.61 -9.83
CA LEU A 43 6.37 8.89 -8.72
C LEU A 43 6.68 9.90 -7.62
N THR A 44 6.11 9.67 -6.44
CA THR A 44 6.11 10.60 -5.33
C THR A 44 6.80 10.01 -4.11
N VAL A 45 7.68 10.78 -3.50
CA VAL A 45 8.20 10.53 -2.15
C VAL A 45 7.54 11.53 -1.21
N ALA A 46 6.80 11.06 -0.22
CA ALA A 46 6.04 11.92 0.66
C ALA A 46 6.34 11.67 2.13
N GLU A 47 6.31 12.74 2.92
CA GLU A 47 6.50 12.74 4.35
C GLU A 47 5.52 13.73 5.01
N ALA A 48 4.89 13.35 6.11
CA ALA A 48 4.04 14.25 6.88
C ALA A 48 4.45 14.34 8.35
N LYS A 49 4.44 15.56 8.89
CA LYS A 49 4.68 15.79 10.33
C LYS A 49 3.55 16.61 10.95
N GLY A 50 3.06 16.13 12.09
CA GLY A 50 2.28 16.95 13.01
C GLY A 50 3.21 17.85 13.84
N CYS A 51 2.75 19.04 14.21
CA CYS A 51 3.41 19.86 15.21
C CYS A 51 2.40 20.59 16.11
N HIS A 52 2.89 20.96 17.29
CA HIS A 52 2.18 21.80 18.26
C HIS A 52 3.00 23.05 18.61
N ASP A 53 4.05 23.33 17.83
CA ASP A 53 5.02 24.39 18.10
C ASP A 53 4.35 25.77 18.01
N ALA A 54 4.56 26.62 19.02
CA ALA A 54 4.01 27.98 19.05
C ALA A 54 4.48 28.82 17.86
N GLY A 55 5.75 28.68 17.47
CA GLY A 55 6.39 29.38 16.34
C GLY A 55 5.92 28.95 14.94
N GLY A 56 4.97 28.02 14.83
CA GLY A 56 4.40 27.59 13.54
C GLY A 56 5.00 26.33 12.95
N PRO A 57 4.50 25.87 11.78
CA PRO A 57 4.86 24.58 11.20
C PRO A 57 6.21 24.54 10.48
N ALA A 58 6.94 25.66 10.39
CA ALA A 58 8.16 25.76 9.57
C ALA A 58 9.25 24.75 9.96
N ALA A 59 9.50 24.57 11.27
CA ALA A 59 10.48 23.59 11.74
C ALA A 59 10.05 22.15 11.45
N ALA A 60 8.77 21.84 11.60
CA ALA A 60 8.21 20.54 11.25
C ALA A 60 8.28 20.26 9.75
N LEU A 61 8.00 21.27 8.92
CA LEU A 61 8.12 21.18 7.47
C LEU A 61 9.58 20.96 7.04
N ALA A 62 10.54 21.65 7.66
CA ALA A 62 11.96 21.45 7.41
C ALA A 62 12.42 20.03 7.80
N ARG A 63 11.91 19.48 8.91
CA ARG A 63 12.16 18.08 9.30
C ARG A 63 11.55 17.10 8.30
N ALA A 64 10.28 17.29 7.92
CA ALA A 64 9.60 16.47 6.92
C ALA A 64 10.37 16.48 5.59
N TRP A 65 10.78 17.66 5.13
CA TRP A 65 11.61 17.82 3.93
C TRP A 65 12.94 17.08 4.03
N LYS A 66 13.63 17.21 5.17
CA LYS A 66 14.89 16.49 5.41
C LYS A 66 14.70 14.98 5.35
N GLN A 67 13.58 14.44 5.86
CA GLN A 67 13.27 13.01 5.82
C GLN A 67 12.89 12.53 4.42
N ALA A 68 12.02 13.27 3.71
CA ALA A 68 11.70 13.01 2.31
C ALA A 68 12.94 12.97 1.42
N ALA A 69 13.93 13.84 1.65
CA ALA A 69 15.19 13.88 0.90
C ALA A 69 16.19 12.76 1.22
N ARG A 70 15.89 11.84 2.18
CA ARG A 70 16.82 10.76 2.56
C ARG A 70 16.80 9.57 1.63
N ILE A 71 15.89 9.53 0.67
CA ILE A 71 15.80 8.42 -0.26
C ILE A 71 15.92 8.89 -1.70
N ASP A 72 16.54 8.05 -2.52
CA ASP A 72 16.45 8.15 -3.97
C ASP A 72 15.72 6.93 -4.53
N VAL A 73 15.00 7.15 -5.62
CA VAL A 73 14.59 6.06 -6.49
C VAL A 73 15.59 5.99 -7.64
N THR A 74 16.09 4.79 -7.90
CA THR A 74 17.10 4.54 -8.93
C THR A 74 16.67 3.41 -9.84
N ALA A 75 16.94 3.53 -11.14
CA ALA A 75 16.85 2.43 -12.09
C ALA A 75 18.25 2.21 -12.66
N ARG A 76 18.78 0.98 -12.77
CA ARG A 76 20.14 0.72 -13.32
C ARG A 76 21.27 1.59 -12.74
N GLY A 77 21.13 2.11 -11.52
CA GLY A 77 22.11 2.96 -10.85
C GLY A 77 21.94 4.47 -11.06
N ARG A 78 21.13 4.89 -12.03
CA ARG A 78 20.78 6.30 -12.30
C ARG A 78 19.61 6.74 -11.41
N LYS A 79 19.73 7.93 -10.81
CA LYS A 79 18.64 8.56 -10.03
C LYS A 79 17.56 8.99 -11.00
N VAL A 80 16.30 8.65 -10.71
CA VAL A 80 15.16 9.06 -11.56
C VAL A 80 14.44 10.26 -10.98
N THR A 81 13.77 11.04 -11.84
CA THR A 81 12.94 12.16 -11.43
C THR A 81 11.79 11.70 -10.52
N VAL A 82 11.61 12.37 -9.39
CA VAL A 82 10.52 12.12 -8.43
C VAL A 82 9.88 13.43 -7.99
N LYS A 83 8.56 13.43 -7.78
CA LYS A 83 7.89 14.48 -7.02
C LYS A 83 8.22 14.25 -5.54
N ARG A 84 8.63 15.28 -4.81
CA ARG A 84 8.79 15.18 -3.36
C ARG A 84 7.77 16.05 -2.68
N ILE A 85 7.10 15.51 -1.68
CA ILE A 85 6.08 16.23 -0.91
C ILE A 85 6.45 16.15 0.56
N ALA A 86 6.60 17.29 1.19
CA ALA A 86 6.68 17.41 2.63
C ALA A 86 5.47 18.20 3.12
N VAL A 87 4.74 17.63 4.07
CA VAL A 87 3.56 18.26 4.68
C VAL A 87 3.83 18.49 6.15
N ALA A 88 3.45 19.66 6.67
CA ALA A 88 3.40 19.94 8.08
C ALA A 88 2.00 20.42 8.47
N THR A 89 1.40 19.75 9.45
CA THR A 89 0.09 20.11 10.00
C THR A 89 0.21 20.55 11.45
N ARG A 90 -0.54 21.58 11.82
CA ARG A 90 -0.75 22.00 13.20
C ARG A 90 -2.24 22.14 13.43
N TRP A 91 -2.74 21.52 14.49
CA TRP A 91 -4.11 21.70 14.92
C TRP A 91 -4.22 22.92 15.85
N GLY A 92 -5.30 23.68 15.69
CA GLY A 92 -5.67 24.72 16.63
C GLY A 92 -6.16 24.10 17.95
N MET A 93 -5.82 24.71 19.08
CA MET A 93 -6.25 24.24 20.40
C MET A 93 -7.26 25.22 21.01
N ALA A 94 -8.31 24.67 21.61
CA ALA A 94 -9.38 25.45 22.25
C ALA A 94 -8.93 26.13 23.55
N VAL A 95 -8.01 25.49 24.31
CA VAL A 95 -7.46 26.02 25.56
C VAL A 95 -5.97 25.68 25.61
N SER A 96 -5.14 26.69 25.93
CA SER A 96 -3.66 26.60 26.04
C SER A 96 -2.96 25.98 24.83
N GLY A 97 -2.57 26.83 23.87
CA GLY A 97 -1.83 26.42 22.68
C GLY A 97 -2.07 27.39 21.51
N PRO A 98 -1.51 27.10 20.32
CA PRO A 98 -1.80 27.89 19.13
C PRO A 98 -3.28 27.80 18.76
N ALA A 99 -3.97 28.94 18.68
CA ALA A 99 -5.41 28.97 18.39
C ALA A 99 -5.73 28.55 16.94
N ASN A 100 -4.82 28.83 16.01
CA ASN A 100 -5.04 28.61 14.59
C ASN A 100 -4.46 27.28 14.11
N ALA A 101 -5.22 26.58 13.28
CA ALA A 101 -4.73 25.45 12.50
C ALA A 101 -3.86 25.96 11.34
N HIS A 102 -2.82 25.19 11.00
CA HIS A 102 -1.98 25.48 9.85
C HIS A 102 -1.75 24.20 9.04
N LEU A 103 -1.76 24.36 7.72
CA LEU A 103 -1.26 23.38 6.77
C LEU A 103 -0.15 24.06 5.96
N SER A 104 1.03 23.45 5.92
CA SER A 104 2.14 23.94 5.11
C SER A 104 2.70 22.81 4.28
N VAL A 105 2.97 23.09 3.01
CA VAL A 105 3.39 22.10 2.03
C VAL A 105 4.62 22.59 1.30
N LYS A 106 5.56 21.67 1.06
CA LYS A 106 6.70 21.87 0.15
C LYS A 106 6.71 20.71 -0.82
N ASP A 107 6.48 21.00 -2.09
CA ASP A 107 6.23 19.98 -3.11
C ASP A 107 7.10 20.12 -4.39
N PRO A 108 8.43 20.29 -4.31
CA PRO A 108 9.24 20.42 -5.52
C PRO A 108 9.31 19.12 -6.32
N VAL A 109 9.62 19.25 -7.62
CA VAL A 109 10.14 18.13 -8.41
C VAL A 109 11.64 18.01 -8.09
N ASP A 110 12.07 16.82 -7.67
CA ASP A 110 13.47 16.50 -7.50
C ASP A 110 13.99 15.87 -8.79
N GLU A 111 14.77 16.64 -9.53
CA GLU A 111 15.25 16.27 -10.85
C GLU A 111 16.25 15.10 -10.79
N GLY A 112 16.06 14.19 -11.73
CA GLY A 112 16.96 13.11 -12.07
C GLY A 112 16.81 12.81 -13.55
N GLU A 113 17.18 11.62 -13.96
CA GLU A 113 16.93 11.22 -15.34
C GLU A 113 15.46 10.77 -15.53
N PRO A 114 14.86 10.99 -16.71
CA PRO A 114 13.53 10.47 -17.03
C PRO A 114 13.48 8.94 -16.90
N ILE A 115 12.39 8.40 -16.36
CA ILE A 115 12.18 6.95 -16.27
C ILE A 115 11.86 6.41 -17.66
N LYS A 116 12.62 5.40 -18.12
CA LYS A 116 12.37 4.77 -19.43
C LYS A 116 11.07 3.94 -19.38
N PRO A 117 10.34 3.78 -20.50
CA PRO A 117 9.09 3.02 -20.52
C PRO A 117 9.20 1.62 -19.87
N GLU A 118 10.24 0.87 -20.19
CA GLU A 118 10.46 -0.47 -19.64
C GLU A 118 10.84 -0.51 -18.15
N GLU A 119 11.31 0.62 -17.60
CA GLU A 119 11.61 0.79 -16.18
C GLU A 119 10.39 1.28 -15.41
N LYS A 120 9.48 2.01 -16.08
CA LYS A 120 8.21 2.45 -15.49
C LYS A 120 7.41 1.24 -15.04
N ASP A 121 7.06 0.32 -15.94
CA ASP A 121 6.21 -0.82 -15.56
C ASP A 121 6.83 -1.66 -14.45
N ALA A 122 8.15 -1.87 -14.48
CA ALA A 122 8.86 -2.58 -13.43
C ALA A 122 8.82 -1.87 -12.08
N LEU A 123 8.95 -0.54 -12.07
CA LEU A 123 8.85 0.28 -10.88
C LEU A 123 7.43 0.21 -10.31
N PHE A 124 6.41 0.35 -11.16
CA PHE A 124 5.01 0.28 -10.77
C PHE A 124 4.65 -1.06 -10.13
N ILE A 125 4.95 -2.15 -10.84
CA ILE A 125 4.67 -3.51 -10.39
C ILE A 125 5.44 -3.83 -9.11
N GLY A 126 6.71 -3.40 -9.01
CA GLY A 126 7.50 -3.59 -7.81
C GLY A 126 6.91 -2.88 -6.59
N LEU A 127 6.48 -1.62 -6.73
CA LEU A 127 5.79 -0.88 -5.66
C LEU A 127 4.47 -1.56 -5.27
N LEU A 128 3.67 -1.99 -6.26
CA LEU A 128 2.41 -2.67 -6.02
C LEU A 128 2.60 -3.98 -5.26
N ARG A 129 3.56 -4.82 -5.66
CA ARG A 129 3.87 -6.08 -4.97
C ARG A 129 4.23 -5.84 -3.50
N LEU A 130 5.03 -4.81 -3.22
CA LEU A 130 5.39 -4.45 -1.84
C LEU A 130 4.21 -3.92 -1.04
N HIS A 131 3.35 -3.10 -1.67
CA HIS A 131 2.12 -2.61 -1.05
C HIS A 131 1.21 -3.77 -0.66
N ILE A 132 0.90 -4.66 -1.61
CA ILE A 132 0.11 -5.87 -1.40
C ILE A 132 0.72 -6.70 -0.28
N ALA A 133 2.02 -7.02 -0.38
CA ALA A 133 2.70 -7.86 0.61
C ALA A 133 2.65 -7.26 2.02
N ASN A 134 2.81 -5.95 2.16
CA ASN A 134 2.76 -5.29 3.48
C ASN A 134 1.34 -5.25 4.06
N LEU A 135 0.31 -5.17 3.21
CA LEU A 135 -1.09 -5.15 3.63
C LEU A 135 -1.57 -6.54 4.05
N ILE A 136 -1.31 -7.58 3.24
CA ILE A 136 -1.86 -8.93 3.49
C ILE A 136 -1.09 -9.70 4.58
N ARG A 137 0.18 -9.35 4.83
CA ARG A 137 1.01 -10.04 5.84
C ARG A 137 0.42 -10.00 7.25
N PRO A 138 0.05 -8.84 7.83
CA PRO A 138 -0.57 -8.80 9.16
C PRO A 138 -1.98 -9.42 9.19
N LEU A 139 -2.54 -9.79 8.04
CA LEU A 139 -3.84 -10.44 7.89
C LEU A 139 -3.74 -11.97 7.74
N GLY A 140 -2.56 -12.55 8.02
CA GLY A 140 -2.34 -14.01 8.00
C GLY A 140 -1.70 -14.56 6.73
N HIS A 141 -1.56 -13.77 5.66
CA HIS A 141 -1.03 -14.23 4.36
C HIS A 141 0.50 -14.11 4.26
N VAL A 142 1.22 -14.67 5.25
CA VAL A 142 2.67 -14.46 5.40
C VAL A 142 3.45 -15.02 4.21
N GLU A 143 3.14 -16.24 3.78
CA GLU A 143 3.85 -16.92 2.70
C GLU A 143 3.67 -16.22 1.35
N LEU A 144 2.43 -15.79 1.03
CA LEU A 144 2.15 -15.03 -0.17
C LEU A 144 2.85 -13.66 -0.14
N SER A 145 2.83 -12.97 1.00
CA SER A 145 3.62 -11.74 1.21
C SER A 145 5.11 -11.97 0.91
N ASP A 146 5.68 -13.05 1.43
CA ASP A 146 7.10 -13.32 1.30
C ASP A 146 7.45 -13.71 -0.15
N ALA A 147 6.58 -14.44 -0.85
CA ALA A 147 6.73 -14.72 -2.28
C ALA A 147 6.74 -13.43 -3.12
N LEU A 148 5.76 -12.54 -2.89
CA LEU A 148 5.68 -11.25 -3.57
C LEU A 148 6.93 -10.38 -3.33
N LYS A 149 7.45 -10.38 -2.09
CA LYS A 149 8.70 -9.70 -1.74
C LYS A 149 9.89 -10.32 -2.47
N ARG A 150 10.07 -11.64 -2.44
CA ARG A 150 11.19 -12.30 -3.15
C ARG A 150 11.23 -11.91 -4.62
N MET A 151 10.08 -11.86 -5.30
CA MET A 151 9.97 -11.48 -6.71
C MET A 151 10.56 -10.10 -7.03
N THR A 152 10.55 -9.14 -6.09
CA THR A 152 11.13 -7.81 -6.33
C THR A 152 12.66 -7.82 -6.28
N HIS A 153 13.27 -8.78 -5.58
CA HIS A 153 14.73 -8.90 -5.44
C HIS A 153 15.36 -9.86 -6.48
N GLN A 154 14.59 -10.72 -7.16
CA GLN A 154 15.17 -11.75 -8.03
C GLN A 154 15.85 -11.17 -9.29
N PRO A 155 17.17 -11.40 -9.48
CA PRO A 155 17.86 -10.95 -10.69
C PRO A 155 17.87 -12.02 -11.80
N PHE A 156 17.55 -13.28 -11.48
CA PHE A 156 17.64 -14.42 -12.40
C PHE A 156 16.25 -14.83 -12.89
N ALA A 157 16.07 -14.94 -14.22
CA ALA A 157 14.79 -15.27 -14.83
C ALA A 157 14.19 -16.60 -14.34
N ASN A 158 15.01 -17.64 -14.23
CA ASN A 158 14.53 -18.96 -13.77
C ASN A 158 14.05 -18.93 -12.31
N ARG A 159 14.73 -18.19 -11.43
CA ARG A 159 14.32 -18.03 -10.02
C ARG A 159 13.07 -17.17 -9.90
N LEU A 160 12.98 -16.10 -10.68
CA LEU A 160 11.77 -15.29 -10.77
C LEU A 160 10.58 -16.13 -11.21
N GLN A 161 10.75 -17.00 -12.22
CA GLN A 161 9.68 -17.89 -12.67
C GLN A 161 9.24 -18.86 -11.57
N ALA A 162 10.17 -19.41 -10.80
CA ALA A 162 9.84 -20.26 -9.66
C ALA A 162 9.06 -19.51 -8.56
N ASP A 163 9.48 -18.28 -8.23
CA ASP A 163 8.74 -17.43 -7.28
C ASP A 163 7.36 -17.04 -7.81
N VAL A 164 7.21 -16.78 -9.12
CA VAL A 164 5.90 -16.54 -9.77
C VAL A 164 4.99 -17.75 -9.60
N GLN A 165 5.45 -18.97 -9.91
CA GLN A 165 4.63 -20.17 -9.74
C GLN A 165 4.26 -20.43 -8.28
N THR A 166 5.19 -20.16 -7.37
CA THR A 166 4.95 -20.25 -5.93
C THR A 166 3.87 -19.27 -5.49
N ALA A 167 3.99 -17.99 -5.89
CA ALA A 167 3.00 -16.96 -5.56
C ALA A 167 1.63 -17.27 -6.17
N ARG A 168 1.57 -17.79 -7.40
CA ARG A 168 0.31 -18.24 -8.03
C ARG A 168 -0.35 -19.34 -7.21
N SER A 169 0.39 -20.38 -6.84
CA SER A 169 -0.13 -21.50 -6.06
C SER A 169 -0.63 -21.05 -4.68
N LEU A 170 0.11 -20.16 -4.02
CA LEU A 170 -0.30 -19.57 -2.74
C LEU A 170 -1.57 -18.70 -2.88
N LEU A 171 -1.68 -17.92 -3.96
CA LEU A 171 -2.88 -17.13 -4.25
C LEU A 171 -4.09 -18.02 -4.55
N ASP A 172 -3.88 -19.17 -5.19
CA ASP A 172 -4.94 -20.13 -5.51
C ASP A 172 -5.43 -20.91 -4.30
N ALA A 173 -4.57 -21.13 -3.31
CA ALA A 173 -4.92 -21.73 -2.03
C ALA A 173 -5.41 -20.71 -0.98
N ALA A 174 -5.23 -19.40 -1.23
CA ALA A 174 -5.60 -18.37 -0.28
C ALA A 174 -7.13 -18.32 -0.09
N PRO A 175 -7.64 -18.30 1.16
CA PRO A 175 -9.06 -18.11 1.41
C PRO A 175 -9.57 -16.83 0.75
N VAL A 176 -10.61 -16.96 -0.07
CA VAL A 176 -11.24 -15.85 -0.76
C VAL A 176 -12.51 -15.46 -0.02
N GLY A 177 -12.55 -14.21 0.43
CA GLY A 177 -13.75 -13.63 1.02
C GLY A 177 -14.60 -12.98 -0.05
N ASP A 178 -15.79 -13.54 -0.30
CA ASP A 178 -16.85 -12.84 -0.99
C ASP A 178 -17.72 -12.11 0.03
N VAL A 179 -18.13 -10.90 -0.31
CA VAL A 179 -18.93 -10.05 0.58
C VAL A 179 -20.39 -10.17 0.17
N GLU A 180 -21.25 -10.58 1.12
CA GLU A 180 -22.70 -10.54 0.90
C GLU A 180 -23.15 -9.14 0.45
N LYS A 181 -23.89 -9.10 -0.66
CA LYS A 181 -24.48 -7.88 -1.26
C LYS A 181 -23.47 -6.89 -1.87
N ALA A 182 -22.20 -7.24 -2.07
CA ALA A 182 -21.24 -6.42 -2.81
C ALA A 182 -20.92 -7.05 -4.18
N SER A 183 -21.74 -6.77 -5.19
CA SER A 183 -21.56 -7.34 -6.55
C SER A 183 -20.33 -6.82 -7.29
N ALA A 184 -19.75 -5.70 -6.85
CA ALA A 184 -18.58 -5.08 -7.48
C ALA A 184 -17.24 -5.71 -7.06
N ILE A 185 -17.24 -6.60 -6.06
CA ILE A 185 -16.03 -7.15 -5.46
C ILE A 185 -16.06 -8.67 -5.58
N SER A 186 -15.44 -9.19 -6.65
CA SER A 186 -15.25 -10.63 -6.80
C SER A 186 -13.96 -11.06 -6.11
N GLY A 187 -14.09 -11.73 -4.97
CA GLY A 187 -13.01 -12.39 -4.29
C GLY A 187 -11.89 -11.50 -3.72
N LEU A 188 -11.94 -11.27 -2.42
CA LEU A 188 -10.87 -10.58 -1.69
C LEU A 188 -9.92 -11.54 -0.99
N VAL A 189 -8.63 -11.27 -1.09
CA VAL A 189 -7.60 -11.89 -0.25
C VAL A 189 -7.27 -10.92 0.88
N GLY A 190 -7.56 -11.32 2.11
CA GLY A 190 -7.51 -10.42 3.26
C GLY A 190 -7.81 -11.11 4.58
N GLY A 191 -8.29 -10.34 5.55
CA GLY A 191 -8.63 -10.84 6.88
C GLY A 191 -9.52 -9.88 7.66
N ILE A 192 -10.01 -10.37 8.80
CA ILE A 192 -10.88 -9.60 9.68
C ILE A 192 -10.02 -8.83 10.68
N VAL A 193 -10.30 -7.54 10.83
CA VAL A 193 -9.69 -6.66 11.81
C VAL A 193 -10.76 -6.16 12.76
N THR A 194 -10.43 -6.13 14.05
CA THR A 194 -11.28 -5.57 15.10
C THR A 194 -10.55 -4.46 15.82
N ARG A 195 -11.22 -3.79 16.77
CA ARG A 195 -10.57 -2.86 17.70
C ARG A 195 -9.41 -3.47 18.49
N ALA A 196 -9.39 -4.78 18.69
CA ALA A 196 -8.33 -5.49 19.39
C ALA A 196 -7.16 -5.89 18.46
N GLY A 197 -7.28 -5.66 17.15
CA GLY A 197 -6.31 -6.05 16.14
C GLY A 197 -6.84 -7.07 15.12
N PRO A 198 -5.96 -7.57 14.23
CA PRO A 198 -6.29 -8.60 13.26
C PRO A 198 -6.70 -9.90 13.96
N VAL A 199 -7.72 -10.57 13.44
CA VAL A 199 -8.07 -11.91 13.84
C VAL A 199 -7.37 -12.88 12.89
N ASN A 200 -6.45 -13.66 13.45
CA ASN A 200 -5.62 -14.60 12.68
C ASN A 200 -6.32 -15.95 12.43
N ASP A 201 -7.55 -16.11 12.90
CA ASP A 201 -8.34 -17.29 12.62
C ASP A 201 -8.92 -17.17 11.21
N ALA A 202 -8.53 -18.09 10.33
CA ALA A 202 -9.03 -18.12 8.97
C ALA A 202 -10.53 -18.47 8.94
N ASP A 203 -11.02 -19.26 9.90
CA ASP A 203 -12.32 -19.96 9.86
C ASP A 203 -13.41 -19.25 10.70
N ILE A 204 -13.41 -17.92 10.77
CA ILE A 204 -14.43 -17.19 11.53
C ILE A 204 -15.80 -17.37 10.88
N SER A 205 -16.68 -18.11 11.57
CA SER A 205 -18.05 -18.33 11.11
C SER A 205 -18.85 -17.04 11.06
N GLY A 206 -19.93 -17.02 10.26
CA GLY A 206 -20.85 -15.88 10.25
C GLY A 206 -21.45 -15.56 11.63
N ALA A 207 -21.62 -16.57 12.48
CA ALA A 207 -22.09 -16.40 13.85
C ALA A 207 -21.04 -15.71 14.73
N ASP A 208 -19.76 -16.05 14.56
CA ASP A 208 -18.66 -15.41 15.29
C ASP A 208 -18.45 -13.97 14.81
N GLN A 209 -18.58 -13.70 13.51
CA GLN A 209 -18.57 -12.33 12.97
C GLN A 209 -19.68 -11.48 13.61
N GLU A 210 -20.87 -12.05 13.80
CA GLU A 210 -21.98 -11.37 14.47
C GLU A 210 -21.73 -11.19 15.97
N ALA A 211 -21.13 -12.18 16.63
CA ALA A 211 -20.73 -12.08 18.03
C ALA A 211 -19.71 -10.94 18.23
N LEU A 212 -18.70 -10.82 17.37
CA LEU A 212 -17.73 -9.71 17.39
C LEU A 212 -18.42 -8.35 17.25
N ALA A 213 -19.42 -8.24 16.36
CA ALA A 213 -20.21 -7.02 16.20
C ALA A 213 -21.02 -6.69 17.47
N ARG A 214 -21.68 -7.69 18.07
CA ARG A 214 -22.46 -7.55 19.33
C ARG A 214 -21.57 -7.14 20.51
N LEU A 215 -20.33 -7.60 20.55
CA LEU A 215 -19.33 -7.20 21.54
C LEU A 215 -18.76 -5.78 21.30
N ASN A 216 -19.28 -5.01 20.34
CA ASN A 216 -18.83 -3.67 19.97
C ASN A 216 -17.33 -3.62 19.61
N LEU A 217 -16.79 -4.75 19.10
CA LEU A 217 -15.42 -4.84 18.58
C LEU A 217 -15.30 -4.30 17.15
N ARG A 218 -16.45 -4.00 16.52
CA ARG A 218 -16.58 -3.38 15.20
C ARG A 218 -15.74 -4.10 14.15
N PRO A 219 -16.03 -5.38 13.85
CA PRO A 219 -15.27 -6.14 12.89
C PRO A 219 -15.37 -5.50 11.50
N ILE A 220 -14.22 -5.35 10.85
CA ILE A 220 -14.11 -4.93 9.45
C ILE A 220 -13.31 -6.00 8.71
N PHE A 221 -13.71 -6.34 7.50
CA PHE A 221 -12.86 -7.08 6.59
C PHE A 221 -11.98 -6.10 5.83
N VAL A 222 -10.68 -6.39 5.76
CA VAL A 222 -9.72 -5.65 4.96
C VAL A 222 -9.06 -6.64 4.01
N GLY A 223 -9.01 -6.33 2.71
CA GLY A 223 -8.41 -7.23 1.73
C GLY A 223 -8.13 -6.55 0.40
N ILE A 224 -7.51 -7.28 -0.52
CA ILE A 224 -7.18 -6.82 -1.87
C ILE A 224 -7.86 -7.74 -2.87
N ASP A 225 -8.32 -7.17 -3.99
CA ASP A 225 -8.87 -7.92 -5.13
C ASP A 225 -7.88 -9.02 -5.56
N ARG A 226 -8.35 -10.27 -5.55
CA ARG A 226 -7.55 -11.46 -5.90
C ARG A 226 -6.90 -11.32 -7.27
N ASP A 227 -7.62 -10.86 -8.30
CA ASP A 227 -7.01 -10.80 -9.62
C ASP A 227 -6.21 -9.53 -9.87
N LEU A 228 -6.31 -8.51 -9.02
CA LEU A 228 -5.26 -7.49 -8.92
C LEU A 228 -3.95 -8.11 -8.41
N ILE A 229 -4.01 -8.98 -7.39
CA ILE A 229 -2.84 -9.71 -6.91
C ILE A 229 -2.30 -10.61 -8.03
N ARG A 230 -3.18 -11.31 -8.76
CA ARG A 230 -2.77 -12.13 -9.92
C ARG A 230 -2.05 -11.29 -10.98
N ALA A 231 -2.61 -10.17 -11.41
CA ALA A 231 -2.00 -9.29 -12.40
C ALA A 231 -0.66 -8.74 -11.93
N ALA A 232 -0.51 -8.44 -10.63
CA ALA A 232 0.75 -8.05 -10.03
C ALA A 232 1.78 -9.20 -10.03
N ILE A 233 1.38 -10.44 -9.74
CA ILE A 233 2.23 -11.63 -9.83
C ILE A 233 2.72 -11.82 -11.27
N ASP A 234 1.82 -11.70 -12.24
CA ASP A 234 2.07 -11.96 -13.65
C ASP A 234 2.80 -10.81 -14.36
N ALA A 235 2.96 -9.67 -13.67
CA ALA A 235 3.59 -8.45 -14.18
C ALA A 235 2.86 -7.89 -15.42
N GLU A 236 1.53 -7.84 -15.35
CA GLU A 236 0.65 -7.33 -16.40
C GLU A 236 0.21 -5.88 -16.09
N PRO A 237 1.01 -4.85 -16.45
CA PRO A 237 0.77 -3.47 -16.02
C PRO A 237 -0.57 -2.92 -16.53
N ASP A 238 -1.01 -3.31 -17.72
CA ASP A 238 -2.29 -2.83 -18.26
C ASP A 238 -3.49 -3.45 -17.54
N ALA A 239 -3.45 -4.75 -17.23
CA ALA A 239 -4.48 -5.40 -16.42
C ALA A 239 -4.57 -4.78 -15.02
N VAL A 240 -3.42 -4.49 -14.40
CA VAL A 240 -3.35 -3.77 -13.12
C VAL A 240 -3.99 -2.38 -13.22
N ARG A 241 -3.67 -1.60 -14.27
CA ARG A 241 -4.24 -0.25 -14.46
C ARG A 241 -5.74 -0.28 -14.61
N VAL A 242 -6.24 -1.15 -15.48
CA VAL A 242 -7.68 -1.33 -15.74
C VAL A 242 -8.40 -1.61 -14.42
N ARG A 243 -7.93 -2.59 -13.65
CA ARG A 243 -8.54 -2.92 -12.35
C ARG A 243 -8.56 -1.75 -11.40
N LEU A 244 -7.41 -1.09 -11.20
CA LEU A 244 -7.35 0.01 -10.26
C LEU A 244 -8.20 1.23 -10.68
N THR A 245 -8.55 1.36 -11.97
CA THR A 245 -9.51 2.36 -12.47
C THR A 245 -10.96 1.91 -12.40
N GLU A 246 -11.26 0.64 -12.63
CA GLU A 246 -12.61 0.06 -12.59
C GLU A 246 -13.19 -0.02 -11.18
N THR A 247 -12.33 -0.14 -10.16
CA THR A 247 -12.64 -0.26 -8.72
C THR A 247 -13.32 0.99 -8.11
N ALA A 248 -13.82 1.93 -8.92
CA ALA A 248 -14.26 3.27 -8.51
C ALA A 248 -15.78 3.45 -8.38
N GLN A 249 -16.61 2.42 -8.63
CA GLN A 249 -18.04 2.53 -8.36
C GLN A 249 -18.26 2.54 -6.83
N PRO A 250 -18.87 3.60 -6.27
CA PRO A 250 -19.16 3.65 -4.85
C PRO A 250 -20.17 2.56 -4.51
N ASP A 251 -19.74 1.60 -3.71
CA ASP A 251 -20.66 0.81 -2.90
C ASP A 251 -20.98 1.66 -1.65
N ASP A 252 -22.24 1.68 -1.22
CA ASP A 252 -22.68 2.42 -0.02
C ASP A 252 -21.91 2.00 1.25
N PHE A 253 -21.29 0.82 1.25
CA PHE A 253 -20.70 0.22 2.44
C PHE A 253 -19.25 -0.25 2.26
N ALA A 254 -18.90 -0.80 1.11
CA ALA A 254 -17.52 -1.17 0.82
C ALA A 254 -16.71 0.05 0.35
N ARG A 255 -15.58 0.30 1.01
CA ARG A 255 -14.73 1.45 0.68
C ARG A 255 -13.44 0.97 0.04
N SER A 256 -13.22 1.36 -1.20
CA SER A 256 -11.92 1.21 -1.85
C SER A 256 -10.92 2.21 -1.25
N ASP A 257 -9.69 1.74 -0.98
CA ASP A 257 -8.56 2.61 -0.62
C ASP A 257 -7.92 3.29 -1.85
N ARG A 258 -8.41 2.97 -3.06
CA ARG A 258 -7.86 3.41 -4.35
C ARG A 258 -6.38 3.05 -4.52
N ALA A 259 -5.96 1.92 -3.97
CA ALA A 259 -4.67 1.27 -4.15
C ALA A 259 -4.84 -0.24 -4.39
N GLY A 260 -6.10 -0.70 -4.51
CA GLY A 260 -6.47 -2.11 -4.70
C GLY A 260 -7.08 -2.76 -3.46
N GLY A 261 -6.97 -2.10 -2.31
CA GLY A 261 -7.54 -2.54 -1.05
C GLY A 261 -9.00 -2.12 -0.88
N TRP A 262 -9.69 -2.92 -0.08
CA TRP A 262 -11.09 -2.76 0.26
C TRP A 262 -11.27 -2.87 1.78
N ILE A 263 -12.13 -2.01 2.31
CA ILE A 263 -12.54 -2.00 3.72
C ILE A 263 -14.04 -2.20 3.76
N VAL A 264 -14.48 -3.28 4.40
CA VAL A 264 -15.87 -3.71 4.43
C VAL A 264 -16.32 -3.92 5.87
N PRO A 265 -17.23 -3.10 6.41
CA PRO A 265 -17.80 -3.32 7.74
C PRO A 265 -18.63 -4.60 7.80
N LEU A 266 -18.40 -5.44 8.83
CA LEU A 266 -19.13 -6.70 9.06
C LEU A 266 -20.19 -6.55 10.17
N GLY A 267 -21.25 -7.37 10.13
CA GLY A 267 -22.33 -7.32 11.12
C GLY A 267 -23.59 -8.12 10.75
N GLN A 268 -24.73 -7.80 11.37
CA GLN A 268 -25.97 -8.59 11.31
C GLN A 268 -26.47 -8.94 9.90
N GLU A 269 -26.26 -8.06 8.91
CA GLU A 269 -26.70 -8.29 7.53
C GLU A 269 -25.55 -8.48 6.53
N ARG A 270 -24.31 -8.60 7.03
CA ARG A 270 -23.10 -8.51 6.21
C ARG A 270 -22.05 -9.46 6.73
N ARG A 271 -21.90 -10.56 6.01
CA ARG A 271 -20.94 -11.60 6.33
C ARG A 271 -20.00 -11.79 5.14
N ILE A 272 -18.78 -12.15 5.46
CA ILE A 272 -17.92 -12.78 4.47
C ILE A 272 -18.46 -14.19 4.24
N ILE A 273 -18.93 -14.45 3.03
CA ILE A 273 -19.15 -15.81 2.56
C ILE A 273 -17.82 -16.26 1.96
N ARG A 274 -17.33 -17.41 2.37
CA ARG A 274 -16.21 -18.01 1.65
C ARG A 274 -16.67 -18.41 0.27
N GLY A 275 -16.02 -17.89 -0.76
CA GLY A 275 -16.10 -18.48 -2.08
C GLY A 275 -15.59 -19.93 -1.99
N THR A 276 -16.35 -20.87 -2.56
CA THR A 276 -15.91 -22.27 -2.72
C THR A 276 -14.74 -22.38 -3.67
#